data_AF-A0A2D6KVT2-F1
#
_entry.id   AF-A0A2D6KVT2-F1
#
_cell.length_a   1.000
_cell.length_b   1.000
_cell.length_c   1.000
_cell.angle_alpha   90.00
_cell.angle_beta   90.00
_cell.angle_gamma   90.00
#
_symmetry.space_group_name_H-M   'P 1'
#
loop_
_entity.id
_entity.type
_entity.pdbx_description
1 polymer ?
#
loop_
_entity_poly.entity_id
_entity_poly.type
_entity_poly.pdbx_seq_one_letter_code
_entity_poly.pdbx_strand_id
1 'polypeptide(L)'
;MAIFLNNKKASAAIVMLSTFLIVVVVFVAMSYLSRECNTDADCGEGFYCGSDFKCHEIKVMEKVVVKNELMGPSLIIMIGIVSASVIFNIDKIKGLELNKKIPEMMRKLKEFFENKFFRKEDFPERKLKDNYTDIANPKEFGEYK
;
A
#
# COMPACT_ATOMS: atom_id res chain seq x y z
N MET A 1 17.93 5.47 35.89
CA MET A 1 18.56 4.32 35.21
C MET A 1 19.60 4.86 34.24
N ALA A 2 20.85 5.02 34.71
CA ALA A 2 21.92 5.66 33.95
C ALA A 2 22.79 4.58 33.30
N ILE A 3 22.63 4.38 31.99
CA ILE A 3 23.56 3.59 31.19
C ILE A 3 24.41 4.57 30.39
N PHE A 4 25.46 5.10 31.02
CA PHE A 4 26.52 5.84 30.32
C PHE A 4 27.63 4.85 29.95
N LEU A 5 27.64 4.39 28.71
CA LEU A 5 28.76 3.66 28.12
C LEU A 5 29.81 4.67 27.61
N ASN A 6 30.96 4.73 28.27
CA ASN A 6 32.10 5.61 27.97
C ASN A 6 32.87 5.19 26.69
N ASN A 7 32.19 5.11 25.56
CA ASN A 7 32.82 4.93 24.25
C ASN A 7 32.39 6.07 23.31
N LYS A 8 33.33 6.96 22.93
CA LYS A 8 33.06 8.15 22.10
C LYS A 8 32.43 7.85 20.74
N LYS A 9 32.46 6.60 20.28
CA LYS A 9 31.80 6.13 19.04
C LYS A 9 30.45 5.44 19.28
N ALA A 10 30.19 4.96 20.49
CA ALA A 10 28.93 4.30 20.85
C ALA A 10 27.83 5.32 21.21
N SER A 11 28.20 6.53 21.61
CA SER A 11 27.28 7.62 21.93
C SER A 11 26.41 8.06 20.74
N ALA A 12 26.95 8.09 19.53
CA ALA A 12 26.18 8.48 18.35
C ALA A 12 25.08 7.46 17.97
N ALA A 13 25.40 6.16 18.07
CA ALA A 13 24.46 5.09 17.74
C ALA A 13 23.29 5.03 18.73
N ILE A 14 23.57 5.20 20.03
CA ILE A 14 22.54 5.20 21.07
C ILE A 14 21.62 6.40 20.92
N VAL A 15 22.16 7.58 20.62
CA VAL A 15 21.36 8.79 20.39
C VAL A 15 20.47 8.64 19.15
N MET A 16 20.98 8.07 18.04
CA MET A 16 20.13 7.82 16.86
C MET A 16 19.02 6.81 17.14
N LEU A 17 19.33 5.71 17.85
CA LEU A 17 18.33 4.70 18.19
C LEU A 17 17.25 5.28 19.11
N SER A 18 17.63 6.03 20.15
CA SER A 18 16.66 6.63 21.08
C SER A 18 15.79 7.67 20.40
N THR A 19 16.37 8.51 19.53
CA THR A 19 15.62 9.50 18.75
C THR A 19 14.63 8.84 17.80
N PHE A 20 15.06 7.79 17.08
CA PHE A 20 14.18 7.01 16.20
C PHE A 20 13.00 6.41 16.97
N LEU A 21 13.26 5.81 18.14
CA LEU A 21 12.23 5.21 18.96
C LEU A 21 11.22 6.25 19.46
N ILE A 22 11.67 7.43 19.87
CA ILE A 22 10.79 8.54 20.25
C ILE A 22 9.92 8.98 19.06
N VAL A 23 10.48 9.10 17.85
CA VAL A 23 9.72 9.47 16.65
C VAL A 23 8.63 8.44 16.33
N VAL A 24 8.95 7.15 16.41
CA VAL A 24 7.97 6.06 16.20
C VAL A 24 6.84 6.13 17.22
N VAL A 25 7.16 6.36 18.51
CA VAL A 25 6.15 6.47 19.57
C VAL A 25 5.24 7.69 19.34
N VAL A 26 5.80 8.86 18.98
CA VAL A 26 5.02 10.06 18.69
C VAL A 26 4.12 9.86 17.47
N PHE A 27 4.63 9.24 16.41
CA PHE A 27 3.86 8.94 15.21
C PHE A 27 2.68 8.01 15.49
N VAL A 28 2.92 6.95 16.26
CA VAL A 28 1.87 6.02 16.70
C VAL A 28 0.85 6.74 17.58
N ALA A 29 1.27 7.56 18.55
CA ALA A 29 0.37 8.32 19.42
C ALA A 29 -0.52 9.30 18.64
N MET A 30 0.04 10.05 17.68
CA MET A 30 -0.73 10.94 16.81
C MET A 30 -1.74 10.17 15.95
N SER A 31 -1.38 8.97 15.50
CA SER A 31 -2.29 8.09 14.74
C SER A 31 -3.46 7.59 15.58
N TYR A 32 -3.32 7.48 16.91
CA TYR A 32 -4.43 7.16 17.81
C TYR A 32 -5.31 8.38 18.12
N LEU A 33 -4.72 9.57 18.25
CA LEU A 33 -5.47 10.82 18.51
C LEU A 33 -6.35 11.25 17.32
N SER A 34 -5.98 10.84 16.11
CA SER A 34 -6.71 11.20 14.90
C SER A 34 -7.82 10.20 14.53
N ARG A 35 -8.06 9.18 15.37
CA ARG A 35 -9.11 8.17 15.13
C ARG A 35 -10.45 8.70 15.61
N GLU A 36 -11.42 8.71 14.71
CA GLU A 36 -12.83 8.99 15.03
C GLU A 36 -13.56 7.70 15.43
N CYS A 37 -13.14 6.54 14.91
CA CYS A 37 -13.72 5.23 15.21
C CYS A 37 -12.65 4.11 15.26
N ASN A 38 -12.91 3.04 16.03
CA ASN A 38 -12.15 1.78 15.96
C ASN A 38 -12.99 0.62 15.45
N THR A 39 -14.31 0.69 15.64
CA THR A 39 -15.28 -0.32 15.27
C THR A 39 -16.51 0.34 14.66
N ASP A 40 -17.29 -0.43 13.89
CA ASP A 40 -18.53 0.08 13.27
C ASP A 40 -19.55 0.55 14.32
N ALA A 41 -19.50 0.00 15.54
CA ALA A 41 -20.36 0.40 16.65
C ALA A 41 -20.02 1.79 17.23
N ASP A 42 -18.82 2.31 16.95
CA ASP A 42 -18.43 3.68 17.33
C ASP A 42 -19.08 4.72 16.39
N CYS A 43 -19.57 4.28 15.23
CA CYS A 43 -20.27 5.11 14.25
C CYS A 43 -21.80 5.02 14.44
N GLY A 44 -22.51 6.10 14.09
CA GLY A 44 -23.98 6.13 14.14
C GLY A 44 -24.63 5.16 13.15
N GLU A 45 -25.93 4.89 13.31
CA GLU A 45 -26.68 4.03 12.39
C GLU A 45 -26.56 4.52 10.93
N GLY A 46 -26.26 3.59 10.01
CA GLY A 46 -26.03 3.91 8.60
C GLY A 46 -24.60 4.31 8.25
N PHE A 47 -23.66 4.28 9.20
CA PHE A 47 -22.24 4.53 8.98
C PHE A 47 -21.40 3.30 9.35
N TYR A 48 -20.21 3.17 8.76
CA TYR A 48 -19.21 2.14 9.07
C TYR A 48 -17.84 2.76 9.32
N CYS A 49 -16.99 2.07 10.07
CA CYS A 49 -15.65 2.55 10.36
C CYS A 49 -14.68 2.17 9.23
N GLY A 50 -14.16 3.18 8.53
CA GLY A 50 -13.18 2.99 7.46
C GLY A 50 -11.79 2.63 7.98
N SER A 51 -10.93 2.12 7.09
CA SER A 51 -9.52 1.84 7.42
C SER A 51 -8.69 3.10 7.70
N ASP A 52 -9.23 4.26 7.37
CA ASP A 52 -8.73 5.59 7.73
C ASP A 52 -9.18 6.04 9.14
N PHE A 53 -9.86 5.17 9.89
CA PHE A 53 -10.39 5.43 11.24
C PHE A 53 -11.42 6.57 11.28
N LYS A 54 -12.17 6.74 10.18
CA LYS A 54 -13.27 7.70 10.06
C LYS A 54 -14.58 7.00 9.78
N CYS A 55 -15.69 7.60 10.22
CA CYS A 55 -17.02 7.07 9.92
C CYS A 55 -17.43 7.45 8.50
N HIS A 56 -17.74 6.45 7.68
CA HIS A 56 -18.21 6.62 6.30
C HIS A 56 -19.67 6.17 6.19
N GLU A 57 -20.46 6.85 5.38
CA GLU A 57 -21.85 6.47 5.13
C GLU A 57 -21.91 5.15 4.33
N ILE A 58 -22.75 4.23 4.77
CA ILE A 58 -23.00 2.97 4.08
C ILE A 58 -23.80 3.27 2.81
N LYS A 59 -23.09 3.47 1.70
CA LYS A 59 -23.73 3.55 0.38
C LYS A 59 -24.24 2.16 0.04
N VAL A 60 -25.56 2.01 -0.06
CA VAL A 60 -26.20 0.82 -0.62
C VAL A 60 -25.67 0.63 -2.04
N MET A 61 -24.70 -0.28 -2.18
CA MET A 61 -24.07 -0.58 -3.45
C MET A 61 -25.15 -1.20 -4.35
N GLU A 62 -25.73 -0.40 -5.24
CA GLU A 62 -26.25 -0.93 -6.49
C GLU A 62 -25.14 -1.79 -7.06
N LYS A 63 -25.45 -3.07 -7.26
CA LYS A 63 -24.56 -4.15 -7.66
C LYS A 63 -23.63 -3.69 -8.78
N VAL A 64 -22.50 -3.10 -8.40
CA VAL A 64 -21.44 -2.78 -9.33
C VAL A 64 -20.90 -4.15 -9.72
N VAL A 65 -21.32 -4.59 -10.91
CA VAL A 65 -20.58 -5.59 -11.67
C VAL A 65 -19.22 -4.95 -11.86
N VAL A 66 -18.35 -5.16 -10.87
CA VAL A 66 -17.01 -4.64 -10.90
C VAL A 66 -16.37 -5.36 -12.08
N LYS A 67 -16.29 -4.67 -13.22
CA LYS A 67 -15.36 -5.01 -14.30
C LYS A 67 -13.96 -4.76 -13.73
N ASN A 68 -13.61 -5.54 -12.73
CA ASN A 68 -12.33 -5.46 -12.07
C ASN A 68 -11.38 -6.20 -13.00
N GLU A 69 -10.60 -5.43 -13.75
CA GLU A 69 -9.44 -5.94 -14.47
C GLU A 69 -8.36 -6.32 -13.43
N LEU A 70 -8.63 -7.39 -12.69
CA LEU A 70 -7.70 -8.08 -11.80
C LEU A 70 -6.53 -8.69 -12.58
N MET A 71 -6.52 -8.54 -13.90
CA MET A 71 -5.46 -8.98 -14.80
C MET A 71 -4.12 -8.31 -14.46
N GLY A 72 -4.11 -7.03 -14.08
CA GLY A 72 -2.88 -6.34 -13.65
C GLY A 72 -2.27 -6.95 -12.37
N PRO A 73 -3.00 -6.97 -11.25
CA PRO A 73 -2.51 -7.56 -10.00
C PRO A 73 -2.12 -9.05 -10.11
N SER A 74 -2.91 -9.85 -10.83
CA SER A 74 -2.64 -11.28 -11.01
C SER A 74 -1.36 -11.56 -11.80
N LEU A 75 -1.06 -10.73 -12.83
CA LEU A 75 0.17 -10.85 -13.61
C LEU A 75 1.42 -10.57 -12.75
N ILE A 76 1.37 -9.58 -11.86
CA ILE A 76 2.48 -9.24 -10.95
C ILE A 76 2.78 -10.41 -10.01
N ILE A 77 1.74 -11.02 -9.43
CA ILE A 77 1.88 -12.18 -8.54
C ILE A 77 2.49 -13.36 -9.32
N MET A 78 2.03 -13.62 -10.55
CA MET A 78 2.55 -14.68 -11.40
C MET A 78 4.06 -14.51 -11.65
N ILE A 79 4.50 -13.31 -12.01
CA ILE A 79 5.92 -13.01 -12.28
C ILE A 79 6.76 -13.15 -11.00
N GLY A 80 6.22 -12.75 -9.84
CA GLY A 80 6.88 -12.91 -8.54
C GLY A 80 7.15 -14.38 -8.20
N ILE A 81 6.18 -15.26 -8.42
CA ILE A 81 6.33 -16.70 -8.16
C ILE A 81 7.37 -17.34 -9.08
N VAL A 82 7.33 -17.01 -10.39
CA VAL A 82 8.29 -17.55 -11.37
C VAL A 82 9.71 -17.09 -11.06
N SER A 83 9.91 -15.80 -10.75
CA SER A 83 11.22 -15.25 -10.42
C SER A 83 11.78 -15.85 -9.12
N ALA A 84 10.95 -16.01 -8.09
CA ALA A 84 11.36 -16.68 -6.86
C ALA A 84 11.82 -18.13 -7.12
N SER A 85 11.06 -18.89 -7.90
CA SER A 85 11.41 -20.28 -8.25
C SER A 85 12.77 -20.39 -8.95
N VAL A 86 13.08 -19.45 -9.85
CA VAL A 86 14.39 -19.37 -10.52
C VAL A 86 15.50 -19.08 -9.52
N ILE A 87 15.33 -18.10 -8.62
CA ILE A 87 16.33 -17.73 -7.61
C ILE A 87 16.64 -18.91 -6.67
N PHE A 88 15.60 -19.60 -6.18
CA PHE A 88 15.78 -20.75 -5.28
C PHE A 88 16.49 -21.93 -5.96
N ASN A 89 16.27 -22.13 -7.26
CA ASN A 89 16.98 -23.17 -8.00
C ASN A 89 18.40 -22.76 -8.43
N ILE A 90 18.74 -21.48 -8.46
CA ILE A 90 20.10 -21.03 -8.77
C ILE A 90 21.10 -21.53 -7.73
N ASP A 91 20.74 -21.60 -6.44
CA ASP A 91 21.63 -22.15 -5.40
C ASP A 91 21.97 -23.62 -5.62
N LYS A 92 21.06 -24.39 -6.23
CA LYS A 92 21.29 -25.79 -6.62
C LYS A 92 22.17 -25.91 -7.86
N ILE A 93 22.27 -24.85 -8.68
CA ILE A 93 23.02 -24.80 -9.95
C ILE A 93 24.42 -24.15 -9.77
N LYS A 94 24.70 -23.50 -8.63
CA LYS A 94 25.99 -22.84 -8.32
C LYS A 94 27.22 -23.75 -8.31
N GLY A 95 27.08 -25.06 -8.53
CA GLY A 95 28.19 -25.98 -8.83
C GLY A 95 28.73 -25.90 -10.27
N LEU A 96 28.07 -25.20 -11.19
CA LEU A 96 28.43 -25.15 -12.62
C LEU A 96 28.60 -23.70 -13.08
N GLU A 97 29.85 -23.23 -13.20
CA GLU A 97 30.41 -22.10 -13.97
C GLU A 97 29.49 -20.97 -14.52
N LEU A 98 28.42 -20.59 -13.84
CA LEU A 98 27.38 -19.70 -14.38
C LEU A 98 27.70 -18.21 -14.22
N ASN A 99 28.88 -17.85 -13.71
CA ASN A 99 29.22 -16.48 -13.35
C ASN A 99 29.35 -15.55 -14.60
N LYS A 100 29.76 -16.07 -15.75
CA LYS A 100 29.97 -15.23 -16.95
C LYS A 100 28.73 -15.00 -17.83
N LYS A 101 27.73 -15.89 -17.81
CA LYS A 101 26.61 -15.85 -18.78
C LYS A 101 25.37 -15.09 -18.29
N ILE A 102 25.20 -14.97 -16.98
CA ILE A 102 24.09 -14.24 -16.35
C ILE A 102 24.06 -12.73 -16.70
N PRO A 103 25.19 -11.96 -16.65
CA PRO A 103 25.11 -10.53 -16.90
C PRO A 103 24.69 -10.18 -18.33
N GLU A 104 25.05 -11.01 -19.31
CA GLU A 104 24.63 -10.81 -20.70
C GLU A 104 23.12 -11.04 -20.90
N MET A 105 22.58 -12.08 -20.24
CA MET A 105 21.15 -12.39 -20.29
C MET A 105 20.31 -11.31 -19.60
N MET A 106 20.77 -10.80 -18.46
CA MET A 106 20.10 -9.72 -17.73
C MET A 106 20.05 -8.42 -18.55
N ARG A 107 21.11 -8.11 -19.32
CA ARG A 107 21.12 -6.95 -20.22
C ARG A 107 20.06 -7.06 -21.33
N LYS A 108 19.99 -8.23 -21.99
CA LYS A 108 18.98 -8.50 -23.03
C LYS A 108 17.56 -8.48 -22.48
N LEU A 109 17.36 -9.00 -21.26
CA LEU A 109 16.05 -9.01 -20.61
C LEU A 109 15.60 -7.59 -20.25
N LYS A 110 16.52 -6.74 -19.78
CA LYS A 110 16.24 -5.32 -19.51
C LYS A 110 15.80 -4.57 -20.77
N GLU A 111 16.54 -4.71 -21.87
CA GLU A 111 16.20 -4.10 -23.17
C GLU A 111 14.83 -4.60 -23.68
N PHE A 112 14.51 -5.88 -23.48
CA PHE A 112 13.22 -6.43 -23.85
C PHE A 112 12.07 -5.87 -23.01
N PHE A 113 12.25 -5.73 -21.69
CA PHE A 113 11.23 -5.16 -20.80
C PHE A 113 11.01 -3.67 -21.06
N GLU A 114 12.07 -2.88 -21.25
CA GLU A 114 11.94 -1.45 -21.54
C GLU A 114 11.20 -1.22 -22.87
N ASN A 115 11.52 -1.98 -23.92
CA ASN A 115 10.86 -1.82 -25.23
C ASN A 115 9.43 -2.35 -25.28
N LYS A 116 9.06 -3.31 -24.41
CA LYS A 116 7.76 -3.99 -24.51
C LYS A 116 6.74 -3.57 -23.45
N PHE A 117 7.18 -3.20 -22.25
CA PHE A 117 6.28 -2.88 -21.13
C PHE A 117 6.06 -1.37 -20.92
N PHE A 118 6.99 -0.51 -21.35
CA PHE A 118 6.87 0.94 -21.19
C PHE A 118 6.37 1.66 -22.46
N ARG A 119 5.65 0.95 -23.34
CA ARG A 119 4.86 1.64 -24.35
C ARG A 119 3.75 2.36 -23.59
N LYS A 120 3.92 3.68 -23.44
CA LYS A 120 2.93 4.67 -23.00
C LYS A 120 1.65 4.48 -23.83
N GLU A 121 0.80 3.56 -23.44
CA GLU A 121 -0.58 3.56 -23.88
C GLU A 121 -1.40 3.91 -22.66
N ASP A 122 -1.75 5.20 -22.62
CA ASP A 122 -3.05 5.69 -22.20
C ASP A 122 -3.52 5.20 -20.84
N PHE A 123 -3.01 5.83 -19.79
CA PHE A 123 -3.87 6.11 -18.66
C PHE A 123 -4.74 7.30 -19.10
N PRO A 124 -6.00 7.09 -19.56
CA PRO A 124 -6.89 8.21 -19.70
C PRO A 124 -7.01 8.82 -18.30
N GLU A 125 -6.58 10.07 -18.16
CA GLU A 125 -7.01 10.89 -17.04
C GLU A 125 -8.53 10.80 -17.02
N ARG A 126 -9.07 9.97 -16.10
CA ARG A 126 -10.46 10.07 -15.73
C ARG A 126 -10.61 11.45 -15.14
N LYS A 127 -11.03 12.40 -15.99
CA LYS A 127 -11.67 13.63 -15.55
C LYS A 127 -12.90 13.18 -14.78
N LEU A 128 -12.73 12.98 -13.48
CA LEU A 128 -13.79 12.89 -12.49
C LEU A 128 -14.32 14.31 -12.31
N LYS A 129 -14.84 14.85 -13.40
CA LYS A 129 -15.50 16.15 -13.46
C LYS A 129 -16.98 15.86 -13.58
N ASP A 130 -17.69 16.33 -12.56
CA ASP A 130 -19.01 16.92 -12.70
C ASP A 130 -20.16 15.91 -12.84
N ASN A 131 -20.42 15.09 -11.82
CA ASN A 131 -21.77 14.58 -11.59
C ASN A 131 -22.04 14.17 -10.13
N TYR A 132 -21.85 15.11 -9.20
CA TYR A 132 -22.24 14.94 -7.78
C TYR A 132 -23.00 16.19 -7.30
N THR A 133 -24.05 16.55 -8.03
CA THR A 133 -24.95 17.65 -7.65
C THR A 133 -26.39 17.32 -8.03
N ASP A 134 -26.93 16.17 -7.62
CA ASP A 134 -28.36 15.88 -7.77
C ASP A 134 -29.01 15.08 -6.62
N ILE A 135 -28.32 14.87 -5.49
CA ILE A 135 -28.91 14.21 -4.31
C ILE A 135 -28.80 15.13 -3.09
N ALA A 136 -29.44 16.30 -3.20
CA ALA A 136 -29.75 17.13 -2.04
C ALA A 136 -31.14 17.73 -2.24
N ASN A 137 -32.16 16.88 -2.08
CA ASN A 137 -33.54 17.34 -1.91
C ASN A 137 -33.97 17.08 -0.46
N PRO A 138 -33.66 17.99 0.49
CA PRO A 138 -34.08 17.83 1.88
C PRO A 138 -35.53 18.31 2.03
N LYS A 139 -36.51 17.44 1.77
CA LYS A 139 -37.93 17.75 2.06
C LYS A 139 -38.70 16.71 2.86
N GLU A 140 -38.10 15.59 3.26
CA GLU A 140 -38.85 14.52 3.95
C GLU A 140 -38.14 13.98 5.20
N PHE A 141 -37.71 14.85 6.11
CA PHE A 141 -37.55 14.44 7.51
C PHE A 141 -38.76 14.90 8.30
N GLY A 142 -39.77 14.04 8.32
CA GLY A 142 -40.93 14.12 9.18
C GLY A 142 -40.54 13.95 10.64
N GLU A 143 -41.27 14.67 11.49
CA GLU A 143 -41.29 14.57 12.95
C GLU A 143 -41.43 13.10 13.40
N TYR A 144 -40.48 12.62 14.21
CA TYR A 144 -40.76 11.54 15.16
C TYR A 144 -40.87 12.18 16.55
N LYS A 145 -42.08 12.06 17.11
CA LYS A 145 -42.45 12.39 18.49
C LYS A 145 -41.85 11.42 19.48
#